data_AF-A0A1E9PLI7-F1
#
_entry.id   AF-A0A1E9PLI7-F1
#
_cell.length_a   1.000
_cell.length_b   1.000
_cell.length_c   1.000
_cell.angle_alpha   90.00
_cell.angle_beta   90.00
_cell.angle_gamma   90.00
#
_symmetry.space_group_name_H-M   'P 1'
#
loop_
_entity.id
_entity.type
_entity.pdbx_description
1 polymer ?
#
loop_
_entity_poly.entity_id
_entity_poly.type
_entity_poly.pdbx_seq_one_letter_code
_entity_poly.pdbx_strand_id
1 'polypeptide(L)'
;MKIKSVDLGLRIESIRRNLGLNKTEFGKLFKATGSLVNKWETGQVIPNEERIKDIADLGNISVNELLYGNIDSFIFETLTDEIERDSRLRELAIDFMNHAMTRVFITGEEKKYIPAKFNDVDKKNFFQTDDLVFMLSGEIGDIVDWIKEFYKEDPVPYDAEKIIRYGCMYFEQKISRRQTLDLVEKYVHIKSFLKQNSYSNIFEDKSLENILNYYIEQEDGLEDDYKTDLETIKRVAIEEYYESQLSSLTDTYLKKSGEIISEYIKQKDEL
;
A
#
# COMPACT_ATOMS: atom_id res chain seq x y z
N MET A 1 2.93 14.24 -17.12
CA MET A 1 1.53 14.02 -16.72
C MET A 1 0.59 14.51 -17.82
N LYS A 2 -0.45 13.73 -18.19
CA LYS A 2 -1.33 14.05 -19.33
C LYS A 2 -2.65 14.62 -18.83
N ILE A 3 -2.97 15.86 -19.22
CA ILE A 3 -4.26 16.50 -18.91
C ILE A 3 -5.37 15.76 -19.67
N LYS A 4 -6.41 15.29 -18.96
CA LYS A 4 -7.65 14.80 -19.57
C LYS A 4 -8.45 16.02 -20.07
N SER A 5 -8.24 16.40 -21.33
CA SER A 5 -8.75 17.67 -21.88
C SER A 5 -10.28 17.79 -21.86
N VAL A 6 -10.99 16.67 -21.96
CA VAL A 6 -12.46 16.61 -21.83
C VAL A 6 -12.89 17.01 -20.42
N ASP A 7 -12.26 16.46 -19.38
CA ASP A 7 -12.62 16.75 -17.98
C ASP A 7 -12.29 18.19 -17.59
N LEU A 8 -11.16 18.72 -18.08
CA LEU A 8 -10.84 20.15 -17.99
C LEU A 8 -11.94 21.00 -18.63
N GLY A 9 -12.39 20.61 -19.83
CA GLY A 9 -13.47 21.29 -20.55
C GLY A 9 -14.78 21.33 -19.75
N LEU A 10 -15.15 20.21 -19.13
CA LEU A 10 -16.34 20.12 -18.28
C LEU A 10 -16.25 21.05 -17.04
N ARG A 11 -15.07 21.17 -16.43
CA ARG A 11 -14.85 22.11 -15.31
C ARG A 11 -14.95 23.57 -15.76
N ILE A 12 -14.37 23.92 -16.91
CA ILE A 12 -14.52 25.26 -17.50
C ILE A 12 -15.99 25.58 -17.78
N GLU A 13 -16.73 24.62 -18.34
CA GLU A 13 -18.17 24.77 -18.59
C GLU A 13 -18.95 24.99 -17.29
N SER A 14 -18.63 24.22 -16.24
CA SER A 14 -19.26 24.35 -14.92
C SER A 14 -19.07 25.75 -14.34
N ILE A 15 -17.83 26.27 -14.33
CA ILE A 15 -17.51 27.64 -13.89
C ILE A 15 -18.33 28.66 -14.68
N ARG A 16 -18.34 28.56 -16.02
CA ARG A 16 -19.13 29.46 -16.86
C ARG A 16 -20.62 29.42 -16.52
N ARG A 17 -21.20 28.23 -16.37
CA ARG A 17 -22.63 28.05 -16.07
C ARG A 17 -22.99 28.58 -14.69
N ASN A 18 -22.13 28.42 -13.70
CA ASN A 18 -22.32 28.97 -12.35
C ASN A 18 -22.36 30.51 -12.33
N LEU A 19 -21.69 31.15 -13.29
CA LEU A 19 -21.74 32.60 -13.49
C LEU A 19 -22.95 33.06 -14.33
N GLY A 20 -23.75 32.14 -14.87
CA GLY A 20 -24.89 32.45 -15.74
C GLY A 20 -24.52 33.00 -17.12
N LEU A 21 -23.27 32.80 -17.57
CA LEU A 21 -22.75 33.41 -18.80
C LEU A 21 -22.90 32.48 -20.02
N ASN A 22 -23.18 33.06 -21.19
CA ASN A 22 -23.03 32.34 -22.45
C ASN A 22 -21.55 32.28 -22.89
N LYS A 23 -21.22 31.40 -23.86
CA LYS A 23 -19.84 31.19 -24.33
C LYS A 23 -19.18 32.48 -24.84
N THR A 24 -19.95 33.38 -25.46
CA THR A 24 -19.43 34.65 -25.97
C THR A 24 -19.12 35.62 -24.84
N GLU A 25 -20.00 35.73 -23.84
CA GLU A 25 -19.78 36.57 -22.66
C GLU A 25 -18.58 36.08 -21.84
N PHE A 26 -18.51 34.77 -21.60
CA PHE A 26 -17.38 34.16 -20.91
C PHE A 26 -16.07 34.38 -21.66
N GLY A 27 -16.06 34.18 -22.99
CA GLY A 27 -14.87 34.39 -23.82
C GLY A 27 -14.32 35.82 -23.75
N LYS A 28 -15.19 36.84 -23.61
CA LYS A 28 -14.76 38.24 -23.50
C LYS A 28 -13.87 38.48 -22.28
N LEU A 29 -14.09 37.77 -21.17
CA LEU A 29 -13.25 37.86 -19.97
C LEU A 29 -11.79 37.48 -20.25
N PHE A 30 -11.56 36.63 -21.26
CA PHE A 30 -10.25 36.04 -21.58
C PHE A 30 -9.73 36.42 -22.98
N LYS A 31 -10.27 37.50 -23.56
CA LYS A 31 -9.98 37.95 -24.94
C LYS A 31 -10.11 36.78 -25.95
N ALA A 32 -11.14 35.96 -25.79
CA ALA A 32 -11.42 34.76 -26.57
C ALA A 32 -12.80 34.83 -27.25
N THR A 33 -12.95 34.12 -28.36
CA THR A 33 -14.25 34.00 -29.03
C THR A 33 -15.09 32.90 -28.37
N GLY A 34 -16.42 32.99 -28.48
CA GLY A 34 -17.30 31.92 -28.00
C GLY A 34 -17.04 30.57 -28.69
N SER A 35 -16.53 30.59 -29.93
CA SER A 35 -16.06 29.38 -30.62
C SER A 35 -14.82 28.77 -29.95
N LEU A 36 -13.87 29.59 -29.49
CA LEU A 36 -12.69 29.12 -28.76
C LEU A 36 -13.08 28.55 -27.39
N VAL A 37 -14.02 29.20 -26.70
CA VAL A 37 -14.59 28.67 -25.44
C VAL A 37 -15.27 27.32 -25.68
N ASN A 38 -16.02 27.16 -26.77
CA ASN A 38 -16.59 25.86 -27.12
C ASN A 38 -15.51 24.77 -27.31
N LYS A 39 -14.37 25.11 -27.92
CA LYS A 39 -13.25 24.17 -28.10
C LYS A 39 -12.60 23.80 -26.76
N TRP A 40 -12.56 24.72 -25.80
CA TRP A 40 -12.13 24.43 -24.43
C TRP A 40 -13.09 23.47 -23.75
N GLU A 41 -14.39 23.79 -23.75
CA GLU A 41 -15.42 23.00 -23.07
C GLU A 41 -15.59 21.59 -23.65
N THR A 42 -15.28 21.40 -24.92
CA THR A 42 -15.30 20.09 -25.60
C THR A 42 -13.96 19.36 -25.57
N GLY A 43 -12.95 19.91 -24.90
CA GLY A 43 -11.62 19.30 -24.77
C GLY A 43 -10.79 19.26 -26.07
N GLN A 44 -11.20 19.99 -27.11
CA GLN A 44 -10.50 20.07 -28.39
C GLN A 44 -9.22 20.91 -28.31
N VAL A 45 -9.21 21.93 -27.45
CA VAL A 45 -8.07 22.82 -27.23
C VAL A 45 -7.94 23.10 -25.74
N ILE A 46 -6.72 23.04 -25.20
CA ILE A 46 -6.43 23.45 -23.84
C ILE A 46 -6.17 24.97 -23.85
N PRO A 47 -6.75 25.77 -22.93
CA PRO A 47 -6.39 27.18 -22.81
C PRO A 47 -4.89 27.36 -22.51
N ASN A 48 -4.33 28.54 -22.76
CA ASN A 48 -2.96 28.81 -22.36
C ASN A 48 -2.86 29.02 -20.83
N GLU A 49 -1.65 29.05 -20.32
CA GLU A 49 -1.36 29.14 -18.88
C GLU A 49 -2.01 30.36 -18.21
N GLU A 50 -1.91 31.54 -18.84
CA GLU A 50 -2.56 32.78 -18.37
C GLU A 50 -4.07 32.59 -18.21
N ARG A 51 -4.74 32.03 -19.23
CA ARG A 51 -6.18 31.78 -19.17
C ARG A 51 -6.56 30.70 -18.17
N ILE A 52 -5.74 29.66 -18.01
CA ILE A 52 -5.97 28.63 -16.99
C ILE A 52 -5.97 29.27 -15.61
N LYS A 53 -4.99 30.15 -15.33
CA LYS A 53 -4.92 30.87 -14.08
C LYS A 53 -6.14 31.76 -13.86
N ASP A 54 -6.48 32.60 -14.85
CA ASP A 54 -7.62 33.50 -14.75
C ASP A 54 -8.96 32.75 -14.60
N ILE A 55 -9.13 31.61 -15.28
CA ILE A 55 -10.34 30.78 -15.16
C ILE A 55 -10.40 30.12 -13.77
N ALA A 56 -9.28 29.63 -13.24
CA ALA A 56 -9.22 29.04 -11.91
C ALA A 56 -9.57 30.07 -10.83
N ASP A 57 -8.98 31.27 -10.92
CA ASP A 57 -9.27 32.40 -10.03
C ASP A 57 -10.75 32.79 -10.10
N LEU A 58 -11.33 32.86 -11.31
CA LEU A 58 -12.75 33.15 -11.50
C LEU A 58 -13.68 32.06 -10.93
N GLY A 59 -13.24 30.81 -10.96
CA GLY A 59 -13.94 29.67 -10.38
C GLY A 59 -13.75 29.51 -8.87
N ASN A 60 -12.88 30.30 -8.25
CA ASN A 60 -12.44 30.15 -6.86
C ASN A 60 -11.94 28.73 -6.55
N ILE A 61 -11.18 28.15 -7.48
CA ILE A 61 -10.53 26.84 -7.35
C ILE A 61 -9.04 26.97 -7.66
N SER A 62 -8.24 25.98 -7.25
CA SER A 62 -6.81 25.98 -7.62
C SER A 62 -6.61 25.66 -9.10
N VAL A 63 -5.46 26.07 -9.66
CA VAL A 63 -5.03 25.67 -11.01
C VAL A 63 -4.97 24.14 -11.13
N ASN A 64 -4.50 23.46 -10.09
CA ASN A 64 -4.49 21.99 -10.05
C ASN A 64 -5.89 21.40 -10.14
N GLU A 65 -6.84 21.96 -9.39
CA GLU A 65 -8.23 21.50 -9.43
C GLU A 65 -8.87 21.72 -10.79
N LEU A 66 -8.58 22.85 -11.45
CA LEU A 66 -9.03 23.09 -12.82
C LEU A 66 -8.41 22.10 -13.80
N LEU A 67 -7.11 21.83 -13.71
CA LEU A 67 -6.39 20.97 -14.64
C LEU A 67 -6.66 19.48 -14.46
N TYR A 68 -6.75 19.03 -13.20
CA TYR A 68 -6.70 17.61 -12.83
C TYR A 68 -7.91 17.14 -12.03
N GLY A 69 -8.78 18.04 -11.58
CA GLY A 69 -9.89 17.72 -10.67
C GLY A 69 -9.48 17.78 -9.20
N ASN A 70 -10.39 17.41 -8.32
CA ASN A 70 -10.09 17.40 -6.88
C ASN A 70 -8.92 16.43 -6.58
N ILE A 71 -8.19 16.69 -5.49
CA ILE A 71 -7.02 15.89 -5.13
C ILE A 71 -7.39 14.42 -4.83
N ASP A 72 -8.53 14.18 -4.18
CA ASP A 72 -8.98 12.85 -3.78
C ASP A 72 -9.19 11.93 -4.99
N SER A 73 -10.01 12.38 -5.96
CA SER A 73 -10.25 11.70 -7.23
C SER A 73 -8.98 11.58 -8.04
N PHE A 74 -8.11 12.61 -8.02
CA PHE A 74 -6.86 12.54 -8.76
C PHE A 74 -5.93 11.43 -8.24
N ILE A 75 -5.76 11.34 -6.91
CA ILE A 75 -4.97 10.26 -6.28
C ILE A 75 -5.63 8.91 -6.55
N PHE A 76 -6.95 8.82 -6.35
CA PHE A 76 -7.71 7.59 -6.53
C PHE A 76 -7.59 7.03 -7.95
N GLU A 77 -7.84 7.88 -8.96
CA GLU A 77 -7.70 7.51 -10.38
C GLU A 77 -6.26 7.13 -10.72
N THR A 78 -5.28 7.88 -10.20
CA THR A 78 -3.86 7.58 -10.45
C THR A 78 -3.47 6.19 -9.93
N LEU A 79 -3.88 5.85 -8.71
CA LEU A 79 -3.59 4.54 -8.11
C LEU A 79 -4.36 3.43 -8.81
N THR A 80 -5.64 3.67 -9.13
CA THR A 80 -6.50 2.71 -9.83
C THR A 80 -5.96 2.40 -11.22
N ASP A 81 -5.72 3.42 -12.04
CA ASP A 81 -5.15 3.28 -13.39
C ASP A 81 -3.82 2.53 -13.37
N GLU A 82 -3.01 2.72 -12.33
CA GLU A 82 -1.69 2.08 -12.21
C GLU A 82 -1.80 0.63 -11.70
N ILE A 83 -2.76 0.32 -10.82
CA ILE A 83 -3.08 -1.06 -10.39
C ILE A 83 -3.66 -1.87 -11.55
N GLU A 84 -4.41 -1.25 -12.46
CA GLU A 84 -4.95 -1.91 -13.65
C GLU A 84 -3.86 -2.27 -14.68
N ARG A 85 -2.71 -1.59 -14.64
CA ARG A 85 -1.55 -1.86 -15.51
C ARG A 85 -0.63 -2.92 -14.90
N ASP A 86 0.13 -3.64 -15.73
CA ASP A 86 1.19 -4.56 -15.27
C ASP A 86 2.37 -3.74 -14.71
N SER A 87 2.19 -3.19 -13.50
CA SER A 87 3.08 -2.27 -12.80
C SER A 87 3.57 -2.87 -11.49
N ARG A 88 4.66 -2.31 -10.94
CA ARG A 88 5.13 -2.68 -9.59
C ARG A 88 4.06 -2.47 -8.52
N LEU A 89 3.23 -1.42 -8.66
CA LEU A 89 2.14 -1.17 -7.72
C LEU A 89 1.12 -2.31 -7.75
N ARG A 90 0.77 -2.81 -8.94
CA ARG A 90 -0.10 -3.97 -9.10
C ARG A 90 0.49 -5.23 -8.47
N GLU A 91 1.78 -5.50 -8.67
CA GLU A 91 2.46 -6.64 -8.05
C GLU A 91 2.36 -6.60 -6.52
N LEU A 92 2.69 -5.46 -5.91
CA LEU A 92 2.60 -5.26 -4.47
C LEU A 92 1.16 -5.37 -3.95
N ALA A 93 0.20 -4.83 -4.69
CA ALA A 93 -1.22 -4.93 -4.35
C ALA A 93 -1.70 -6.38 -4.36
N ILE A 94 -1.29 -7.17 -5.35
CA ILE A 94 -1.58 -8.62 -5.42
C ILE A 94 -0.91 -9.36 -4.26
N ASP A 95 0.35 -9.09 -3.97
CA ASP A 95 1.07 -9.71 -2.86
C ASP A 95 0.41 -9.40 -1.51
N PHE A 96 0.01 -8.15 -1.30
CA PHE A 96 -0.78 -7.76 -0.13
C PHE A 96 -2.09 -8.55 -0.05
N MET A 97 -2.84 -8.68 -1.15
CA MET A 97 -4.09 -9.44 -1.18
C MET A 97 -3.88 -10.92 -0.89
N ASN A 98 -2.82 -11.51 -1.44
CA ASN A 98 -2.45 -12.90 -1.15
C ASN A 98 -2.16 -13.08 0.33
N HIS A 99 -1.38 -12.16 0.94
CA HIS A 99 -1.14 -12.18 2.39
C HIS A 99 -2.41 -11.95 3.20
N ALA A 100 -3.29 -11.03 2.79
CA ALA A 100 -4.53 -10.72 3.51
C ALA A 100 -5.57 -11.85 3.45
N MET A 101 -5.61 -12.59 2.33
CA MET A 101 -6.54 -13.72 2.14
C MET A 101 -6.01 -15.05 2.69
N THR A 102 -4.70 -15.18 2.94
CA THR A 102 -4.12 -16.35 3.57
C THR A 102 -4.48 -16.37 5.05
N ARG A 103 -5.72 -16.72 5.38
CA ARG A 103 -6.15 -17.00 6.76
C ARG A 103 -5.62 -18.38 7.16
N VAL A 104 -4.64 -18.40 8.05
CA VAL A 104 -4.18 -19.64 8.69
C VAL A 104 -5.24 -20.10 9.68
N PHE A 105 -6.13 -20.99 9.26
CA PHE A 105 -6.97 -21.75 10.19
C PHE A 105 -6.19 -22.99 10.64
N ILE A 106 -5.58 -22.94 11.82
CA ILE A 106 -5.15 -24.17 12.52
C ILE A 106 -6.31 -24.60 13.41
N THR A 107 -7.27 -25.33 12.84
CA THR A 107 -8.20 -26.12 13.65
C THR A 107 -7.63 -27.53 13.76
N GLY A 108 -7.44 -27.99 14.99
CA GLY A 108 -6.56 -29.09 15.39
C GLY A 108 -6.90 -30.50 14.91
N GLU A 109 -7.73 -30.70 13.88
CA GLU A 109 -8.04 -32.04 13.37
C GLU A 109 -8.05 -32.03 11.83
N GLU A 110 -7.19 -32.89 11.26
CA GLU A 110 -7.01 -33.20 9.84
C GLU A 110 -6.44 -32.12 8.90
N LYS A 111 -5.13 -32.28 8.62
CA LYS A 111 -4.31 -31.53 7.68
C LYS A 111 -4.87 -31.59 6.25
N LYS A 112 -5.46 -30.48 5.78
CA LYS A 112 -5.34 -30.07 4.38
C LYS A 112 -4.66 -28.71 4.32
N TYR A 113 -3.35 -28.75 4.10
CA TYR A 113 -2.61 -27.64 3.52
C TYR A 113 -3.16 -27.45 2.10
N ILE A 114 -4.16 -26.58 1.95
CA ILE A 114 -4.35 -25.91 0.67
C ILE A 114 -3.67 -24.57 0.90
N PRO A 115 -2.35 -24.46 0.67
CA PRO A 115 -1.85 -23.14 0.41
C PRO A 115 -2.65 -22.71 -0.82
N ALA A 116 -3.17 -21.51 -0.82
CA ALA A 116 -3.34 -20.86 -2.09
C ALA A 116 -1.92 -20.56 -2.63
N LYS A 117 -1.12 -21.59 -2.91
CA LYS A 117 -0.09 -21.53 -3.93
C LYS A 117 -0.88 -21.47 -5.22
N PHE A 118 -1.47 -20.32 -5.48
CA PHE A 118 -1.87 -19.93 -6.81
C PHE A 118 -0.58 -20.06 -7.61
N ASN A 119 -0.53 -21.05 -8.51
CA ASN A 119 0.62 -21.21 -9.39
C ASN A 119 0.84 -19.87 -10.10
N ASP A 120 2.07 -19.53 -10.49
CA ASP A 120 2.36 -18.21 -11.09
C ASP A 120 1.48 -17.89 -12.33
N VAL A 121 0.90 -18.92 -12.94
CA VAL A 121 -0.09 -18.86 -14.03
C VAL A 121 -1.51 -18.46 -13.54
N ASP A 122 -1.90 -18.83 -12.32
CA ASP A 122 -3.19 -18.47 -11.70
C ASP A 122 -3.16 -17.05 -11.10
N LYS A 123 -2.00 -16.56 -10.62
CA LYS A 123 -1.85 -15.21 -10.04
C LYS A 123 -2.21 -14.09 -11.03
N LYS A 124 -1.93 -14.26 -12.32
CA LYS A 124 -2.29 -13.28 -13.36
C LYS A 124 -3.78 -13.31 -13.74
N ASN A 125 -4.48 -14.41 -13.48
CA ASN A 125 -5.86 -14.65 -13.94
C ASN A 125 -6.93 -14.64 -12.83
N PHE A 126 -6.55 -14.73 -11.55
CA PHE A 126 -7.52 -14.86 -10.44
C PHE A 126 -8.23 -13.55 -10.07
N PHE A 127 -7.57 -12.42 -10.28
CA PHE A 127 -8.18 -11.11 -10.11
C PHE A 127 -8.33 -10.48 -11.50
N GLN A 128 -9.53 -10.50 -12.06
CA GLN A 128 -9.83 -9.53 -13.11
C GLN A 128 -9.56 -8.14 -12.52
N THR A 129 -8.99 -7.22 -13.31
CA THR A 129 -8.51 -5.92 -12.83
C THR A 129 -9.56 -5.17 -12.01
N ASP A 130 -10.81 -5.26 -12.42
CA ASP A 130 -11.95 -4.60 -11.77
C ASP A 130 -12.23 -5.18 -10.37
N ASP A 131 -12.05 -6.50 -10.18
CA ASP A 131 -12.22 -7.16 -8.88
C ASP A 131 -11.13 -6.73 -7.90
N LEU A 132 -9.88 -6.58 -8.38
CA LEU A 132 -8.74 -6.16 -7.57
C LEU A 132 -8.92 -4.75 -7.01
N VAL A 133 -9.29 -3.80 -7.87
CA VAL A 133 -9.55 -2.41 -7.47
C VAL A 133 -10.69 -2.34 -6.46
N PHE A 134 -11.77 -3.09 -6.69
CA PHE A 134 -12.90 -3.15 -5.76
C PHE A 134 -12.48 -3.67 -4.38
N MET A 135 -11.73 -4.77 -4.32
CA MET A 135 -11.25 -5.33 -3.06
C MET A 135 -10.30 -4.41 -2.31
N LEU A 136 -9.52 -3.60 -3.03
CA LEU A 136 -8.54 -2.66 -2.47
C LEU A 136 -9.13 -1.27 -2.20
N SER A 137 -10.43 -1.07 -2.41
CA SER A 137 -11.05 0.26 -2.25
C SER A 137 -10.83 0.88 -0.87
N GLY A 138 -10.78 0.05 0.19
CA GLY A 138 -10.44 0.50 1.54
C GLY A 138 -8.99 0.98 1.65
N GLU A 139 -8.03 0.19 1.15
CA GLU A 139 -6.61 0.51 1.15
C GLU A 139 -6.30 1.74 0.27
N ILE A 140 -6.94 1.86 -0.89
CA ILE A 140 -6.81 3.04 -1.76
C ILE A 140 -7.36 4.26 -1.02
N GLY A 141 -8.49 4.13 -0.32
CA GLY A 141 -9.05 5.19 0.54
C GLY A 141 -8.06 5.65 1.63
N ASP A 142 -7.44 4.71 2.34
CA ASP A 142 -6.40 5.03 3.33
C ASP A 142 -5.22 5.80 2.72
N ILE A 143 -4.78 5.39 1.52
CA ILE A 143 -3.69 6.07 0.80
C ILE A 143 -4.10 7.48 0.39
N VAL A 144 -5.33 7.66 -0.11
CA VAL A 144 -5.88 8.99 -0.45
C VAL A 144 -5.88 9.89 0.78
N ASP A 145 -6.40 9.41 1.91
CA ASP A 145 -6.45 10.16 3.16
C ASP A 145 -5.07 10.52 3.68
N TRP A 146 -4.09 9.62 3.52
CA TRP A 146 -2.71 9.88 3.91
C TRP A 146 -2.01 10.89 2.99
N ILE A 147 -2.15 10.75 1.67
CA ILE A 147 -1.45 11.58 0.68
C ILE A 147 -2.03 12.99 0.65
N LYS A 148 -3.35 13.16 0.77
CA LYS A 148 -4.01 14.47 0.62
C LYS A 148 -3.57 15.49 1.66
N GLU A 149 -3.16 15.06 2.86
CA GLU A 149 -2.61 15.95 3.89
C GLU A 149 -1.33 16.67 3.40
N PHE A 150 -0.51 16.04 2.56
CA PHE A 150 0.71 16.65 2.02
C PHE A 150 0.43 17.69 0.92
N TYR A 151 -0.74 17.61 0.26
CA TYR A 151 -1.14 18.55 -0.79
C TYR A 151 -2.00 19.71 -0.25
N LYS A 152 -2.32 19.73 1.05
CA LYS A 152 -3.02 20.86 1.68
C LYS A 152 -2.18 22.13 1.78
N GLU A 153 -0.86 21.98 1.90
CA GLU A 153 0.03 23.08 2.30
C GLU A 153 0.80 23.73 1.13
N ASP A 154 0.69 23.24 -0.12
CA ASP A 154 1.61 23.66 -1.18
C ASP A 154 0.92 23.76 -2.57
N PRO A 155 1.10 24.83 -3.37
CA PRO A 155 0.71 24.90 -4.79
C PRO A 155 1.55 23.99 -5.70
N VAL A 156 2.02 22.84 -5.22
CA VAL A 156 2.80 21.89 -6.02
C VAL A 156 1.86 21.22 -7.01
N PRO A 157 2.21 21.19 -8.31
CA PRO A 157 1.48 20.42 -9.30
C PRO A 157 1.29 18.99 -8.82
N TYR A 158 0.10 18.42 -9.03
CA TYR A 158 -0.10 17.02 -8.70
C TYR A 158 0.93 16.15 -9.43
N ASP A 159 1.56 15.23 -8.71
CA ASP A 159 2.63 14.39 -9.24
C ASP A 159 2.23 12.92 -9.16
N ALA A 160 1.86 12.37 -10.33
CA ALA A 160 1.45 10.98 -10.46
C ALA A 160 2.56 10.00 -10.07
N GLU A 161 3.83 10.28 -10.41
CA GLU A 161 4.95 9.38 -10.10
C GLU A 161 5.18 9.31 -8.58
N LYS A 162 5.11 10.48 -7.93
CA LYS A 162 5.18 10.59 -6.47
C LYS A 162 4.02 9.85 -5.79
N ILE A 163 2.80 9.98 -6.31
CA ILE A 163 1.62 9.26 -5.79
C ILE A 163 1.79 7.75 -5.93
N ILE A 164 2.20 7.27 -7.11
CA ILE A 164 2.45 5.84 -7.36
C ILE A 164 3.52 5.32 -6.40
N ARG A 165 4.61 6.08 -6.19
CA ARG A 165 5.67 5.74 -5.23
C ARG A 165 5.12 5.60 -3.81
N TYR A 166 4.25 6.52 -3.38
CA TYR A 166 3.60 6.44 -2.06
C TYR A 166 2.66 5.24 -1.95
N GLY A 167 1.91 4.92 -3.01
CA GLY A 167 1.12 3.69 -3.07
C GLY A 167 1.99 2.43 -2.88
N CYS A 168 3.12 2.34 -3.58
CA CYS A 168 4.07 1.23 -3.42
C CYS A 168 4.58 1.13 -1.97
N MET A 169 5.01 2.24 -1.38
CA MET A 169 5.49 2.28 0.00
C MET A 169 4.43 1.83 1.02
N TYR A 170 3.16 2.20 0.80
CA TYR A 170 2.06 1.77 1.65
C TYR A 170 1.89 0.25 1.64
N PHE A 171 1.83 -0.36 0.45
CA PHE A 171 1.66 -1.82 0.34
C PHE A 171 2.88 -2.58 0.88
N GLU A 172 4.10 -2.12 0.60
CA GLU A 172 5.32 -2.68 1.18
C GLU A 172 5.26 -2.71 2.70
N GLN A 173 4.89 -1.59 3.33
CA GLN A 173 4.78 -1.51 4.78
C GLN A 173 3.70 -2.45 5.33
N LYS A 174 2.54 -2.56 4.67
CA LYS A 174 1.46 -3.45 5.08
C LYS A 174 1.84 -4.93 4.95
N ILE A 175 2.53 -5.30 3.86
CA ILE A 175 3.06 -6.65 3.67
C ILE A 175 4.07 -6.99 4.76
N SER A 176 5.06 -6.13 5.02
CA SER A 176 6.06 -6.37 6.06
C SER A 176 5.44 -6.50 7.46
N ARG A 177 4.44 -5.66 7.79
CA ARG A 177 3.69 -5.76 9.05
C ARG A 177 2.94 -7.09 9.17
N ARG A 178 2.27 -7.55 8.10
CA ARG A 178 1.56 -8.84 8.10
C ARG A 178 2.50 -10.01 8.24
N GLN A 179 3.62 -10.02 7.51
CA GLN A 179 4.64 -11.07 7.66
C GLN A 179 5.17 -11.14 9.10
N THR A 180 5.34 -10.00 9.75
CA THR A 180 5.73 -9.94 11.17
C THR A 180 4.64 -10.53 12.09
N LEU A 181 3.37 -10.21 11.84
CA LEU A 181 2.25 -10.78 12.61
C LEU A 181 2.11 -12.29 12.41
N ASP A 182 2.25 -12.80 11.19
CA ASP A 182 2.21 -14.24 10.90
C ASP A 182 3.29 -14.99 11.68
N LEU A 183 4.48 -14.41 11.82
CA LEU A 183 5.57 -14.97 12.63
C LEU A 183 5.21 -14.97 14.12
N VAL A 184 4.65 -13.88 14.64
CA VAL A 184 4.21 -13.79 16.04
C VAL A 184 3.10 -14.79 16.35
N GLU A 185 2.12 -14.96 15.46
CA GLU A 185 1.03 -15.92 15.63
C GLU A 185 1.53 -17.37 15.61
N LYS A 186 2.46 -17.70 14.70
CA LYS A 186 3.13 -19.01 14.68
C LYS A 186 3.87 -19.27 15.99
N TYR A 187 4.65 -18.31 16.46
CA TYR A 187 5.36 -18.38 17.75
C TYR A 187 4.39 -18.62 18.92
N VAL A 188 3.28 -17.87 19.01
CA VAL A 188 2.30 -18.05 20.08
C VAL A 188 1.67 -19.44 20.03
N HIS A 189 1.38 -19.96 18.84
CA HIS A 189 0.79 -21.27 18.66
C HIS A 189 1.77 -22.39 19.03
N ILE A 190 3.01 -22.32 18.54
CA ILE A 190 4.08 -23.28 18.84
C ILE A 190 4.40 -23.28 20.34
N LYS A 191 4.57 -22.09 20.94
CA LYS A 191 4.76 -21.94 22.40
C LYS A 191 3.62 -22.56 23.20
N SER A 192 2.37 -22.40 22.73
CA SER A 192 1.20 -23.02 23.37
C SER A 192 1.22 -24.54 23.26
N PHE A 193 1.57 -25.08 22.09
CA PHE A 193 1.76 -26.52 21.88
C PHE A 193 2.87 -27.09 22.76
N LEU A 194 4.03 -26.45 22.84
CA LEU A 194 5.16 -26.90 23.64
C LEU A 194 4.86 -26.85 25.14
N LYS A 195 4.11 -25.85 25.60
CA LYS A 195 3.62 -25.78 26.99
C LYS A 195 2.66 -26.92 27.33
N GLN A 196 1.77 -27.29 26.40
CA GLN A 196 0.86 -28.44 26.57
C GLN A 196 1.62 -29.77 26.66
N ASN A 197 2.80 -29.86 26.04
CA ASN A 197 3.64 -31.06 26.03
C ASN A 197 4.82 -31.01 27.03
N SER A 198 4.78 -30.12 28.02
CA SER A 198 5.78 -30.00 29.11
C SER A 198 7.20 -29.55 28.71
N TYR A 199 7.38 -28.89 27.56
CA TYR A 199 8.67 -28.38 27.07
C TYR A 199 8.92 -26.89 27.40
N SER A 200 8.36 -26.38 28.50
CA SER A 200 8.33 -24.94 28.82
C SER A 200 9.70 -24.30 29.10
N ASN A 201 10.71 -25.09 29.49
CA ASN A 201 12.00 -24.59 29.98
C ASN A 201 12.98 -24.18 28.87
N ILE A 202 12.68 -24.51 27.61
CA ILE A 202 13.55 -24.25 26.45
C ILE A 202 13.65 -22.76 26.13
N PHE A 203 12.68 -21.96 26.60
CA PHE A 203 12.55 -20.53 26.27
C PHE A 203 13.24 -19.57 27.24
N GLU A 204 13.77 -20.05 28.36
CA GLU A 204 14.44 -19.17 29.34
C GLU A 204 15.91 -18.90 28.95
N ASP A 205 16.49 -19.69 28.04
CA ASP A 205 17.90 -19.63 27.68
C ASP A 205 18.13 -19.05 26.26
N LYS A 206 18.90 -17.96 26.17
CA LYS A 206 18.88 -17.05 25.01
C LYS A 206 19.84 -17.40 23.87
N SER A 207 20.65 -18.46 23.97
CA SER A 207 21.65 -18.80 22.95
C SER A 207 21.28 -20.06 22.16
N LEU A 208 21.49 -20.04 20.83
CA LEU A 208 21.27 -21.20 19.95
C LEU A 208 22.08 -22.43 20.41
N GLU A 209 23.27 -22.20 20.97
CA GLU A 209 24.14 -23.25 21.51
C GLU A 209 23.50 -23.95 22.71
N ASN A 210 22.84 -23.21 23.60
CA ASN A 210 22.12 -23.79 24.74
C ASN A 210 20.86 -24.56 24.29
N ILE A 211 20.14 -24.05 23.28
CA ILE A 211 18.99 -24.73 22.68
C ILE A 211 19.44 -26.08 22.08
N LEU A 212 20.52 -26.07 21.29
CA LEU A 212 21.05 -27.28 20.66
C LEU A 212 21.57 -28.29 21.69
N ASN A 213 22.31 -27.84 22.71
CA ASN A 213 22.86 -28.71 23.76
C ASN A 213 21.75 -29.37 24.59
N TYR A 214 20.66 -28.66 24.90
CA TYR A 214 19.49 -29.24 25.56
C TYR A 214 18.90 -30.41 24.78
N TYR A 215 18.75 -30.29 23.46
CA TYR A 215 18.21 -31.39 22.64
C TYR A 215 19.19 -32.55 22.50
N ILE A 216 20.49 -32.28 22.41
CA ILE A 216 21.54 -33.31 22.39
C ILE A 216 21.50 -34.14 23.69
N GLU A 217 21.29 -33.50 24.84
CA GLU A 217 21.17 -34.19 26.14
C GLU A 217 19.89 -35.03 26.27
N GLN A 218 18.81 -34.68 25.56
CA GLN A 218 17.54 -35.44 25.56
C GLN A 218 17.52 -36.59 24.55
N GLU A 219 18.35 -36.53 23.50
CA GLU A 219 18.44 -37.54 22.45
C GLU A 219 19.10 -38.84 22.95
N ASP A 220 20.02 -38.71 23.92
CA ASP A 220 20.72 -39.81 24.60
C ASP A 220 19.78 -40.53 25.60
N GLY A 221 18.90 -41.38 25.06
CA GLY A 221 18.03 -42.25 25.87
C GLY A 221 16.66 -42.57 25.24
N LEU A 222 16.33 -41.98 24.09
CA LEU A 222 15.02 -42.15 23.45
C LEU A 222 14.99 -43.33 22.47
N GLU A 223 13.87 -44.04 22.45
CA GLU A 223 13.54 -45.01 21.40
C GLU A 223 13.31 -44.29 20.05
N ASP A 224 13.59 -44.96 18.94
CA ASP A 224 13.65 -44.34 17.60
C ASP A 224 12.34 -43.65 17.15
N ASP A 225 11.18 -44.12 17.62
CA ASP A 225 9.88 -43.49 17.32
C ASP A 225 9.78 -42.07 17.90
N TYR A 226 10.42 -41.79 19.05
CA TYR A 226 10.41 -40.48 19.71
C TYR A 226 11.52 -39.55 19.21
N LYS A 227 12.56 -40.08 18.53
CA LYS A 227 13.61 -39.25 17.93
C LYS A 227 13.11 -38.41 16.76
N THR A 228 12.14 -38.92 16.00
CA THR A 228 11.53 -38.18 14.88
C THR A 228 10.76 -36.96 15.37
N ASP A 229 10.05 -37.10 16.49
CA ASP A 229 9.37 -35.99 17.15
C ASP A 229 10.37 -35.01 17.75
N LEU A 230 11.46 -35.49 18.37
CA LEU A 230 12.53 -34.65 18.91
C LEU A 230 13.24 -33.83 17.82
N GLU A 231 13.57 -34.43 16.68
CA GLU A 231 14.17 -33.72 15.53
C GLU A 231 13.22 -32.68 14.94
N THR A 232 11.92 -32.97 14.91
CA THR A 232 10.89 -32.00 14.50
C THR A 232 10.85 -30.82 15.48
N ILE A 233 10.85 -31.09 16.78
CA ILE A 233 10.84 -30.09 17.84
C ILE A 233 12.13 -29.24 17.81
N LYS A 234 13.29 -29.86 17.59
CA LYS A 234 14.59 -29.20 17.45
C LYS A 234 14.63 -28.26 16.25
N ARG A 235 14.09 -28.68 15.10
CA ARG A 235 13.94 -27.81 13.92
C ARG A 235 13.08 -26.60 14.22
N VAL A 236 11.95 -26.81 14.88
CA VAL A 236 11.03 -25.73 15.27
C VAL A 236 11.69 -24.74 16.24
N ALA A 237 12.42 -25.22 17.25
CA ALA A 237 13.13 -24.34 18.19
C ALA A 237 14.25 -23.52 17.52
N ILE A 238 14.94 -24.10 16.54
CA ILE A 238 15.94 -23.38 15.73
C ILE A 238 15.27 -22.32 14.86
N GLU A 239 14.16 -22.66 14.19
CA GLU A 239 13.38 -21.70 13.39
C GLU A 239 12.91 -20.53 14.26
N GLU A 240 12.34 -20.79 15.44
CA GLU A 240 11.89 -19.75 16.38
C GLU A 240 13.02 -18.85 16.88
N TYR A 241 14.21 -19.40 17.14
CA TYR A 241 15.39 -18.59 17.52
C TYR A 241 15.71 -17.57 16.43
N TYR A 242 15.84 -18.02 15.17
CA TYR A 242 16.16 -17.13 14.07
C TYR A 242 15.01 -16.16 13.75
N GLU A 243 13.75 -16.58 13.85
CA GLU A 243 12.59 -15.70 13.70
C GLU A 243 12.58 -14.60 14.77
N SER A 244 12.90 -14.91 16.02
CA SER A 244 13.02 -13.93 17.10
C SER A 244 14.15 -12.93 16.87
N GLN A 245 15.33 -13.40 16.42
CA GLN A 245 16.44 -12.50 16.07
C GLN A 245 16.08 -11.59 14.89
N LEU A 246 15.42 -12.13 13.86
CA LEU A 246 14.98 -11.38 12.67
C LEU A 246 13.90 -10.35 13.03
N SER A 247 12.93 -10.70 13.88
CA SER A 247 11.91 -9.78 14.37
C SER A 247 12.53 -8.64 15.18
N SER A 248 13.43 -8.93 16.12
CA SER A 248 14.15 -7.91 16.89
C SER A 248 14.98 -6.98 16.00
N LEU A 249 15.64 -7.52 14.97
CA LEU A 249 16.40 -6.74 14.00
C LEU A 249 15.48 -5.85 13.16
N THR A 250 14.33 -6.37 12.74
CA THR A 250 13.31 -5.66 11.96
C THR A 250 12.71 -4.51 12.74
N ASP A 251 12.31 -4.74 14.00
CA ASP A 251 11.81 -3.69 14.90
C ASP A 251 12.84 -2.57 15.08
N THR A 252 14.11 -2.95 15.24
CA THR A 252 15.22 -1.99 15.35
C THR A 252 15.37 -1.15 14.07
N TYR A 253 15.29 -1.80 12.90
CA TYR A 253 15.36 -1.12 11.61
C TYR A 253 14.18 -0.19 11.36
N LEU A 254 12.96 -0.64 11.65
CA LEU A 254 11.73 0.15 11.51
C LEU A 254 11.72 1.37 12.44
N LYS A 255 12.22 1.20 13.67
CA LYS A 255 12.38 2.31 14.60
C LYS A 255 13.37 3.34 14.05
N LYS A 256 14.54 2.90 13.61
CA LYS A 256 15.56 3.79 13.02
C LYS A 256 15.08 4.48 11.74
N SER A 257 14.37 3.76 10.87
CA SER A 257 13.84 4.36 9.65
C SER A 257 12.77 5.41 9.96
N GLY A 258 11.91 5.16 10.94
CA GLY A 258 10.95 6.15 11.46
C GLY A 258 11.64 7.38 12.06
N GLU A 259 12.73 7.20 12.81
CA GLU A 259 13.55 8.30 13.35
C GLU A 259 14.16 9.15 12.23
N ILE A 260 14.79 8.54 11.23
CA ILE A 260 15.39 9.22 10.07
C ILE A 260 14.33 9.98 9.27
N ILE A 261 13.17 9.37 9.01
CA ILE A 261 12.06 10.03 8.30
C ILE A 261 11.56 11.24 9.11
N SER A 262 11.40 11.09 10.43
CA SER A 262 10.95 12.18 11.29
C SER A 262 11.96 13.34 11.32
N GLU A 263 13.25 13.04 11.32
CA GLU A 263 14.33 14.04 11.29
C GLU A 263 14.42 14.74 9.94
N TYR A 264 14.30 14.01 8.83
CA TYR A 264 14.20 14.58 7.49
C TYR A 264 13.02 15.54 7.36
N ILE A 265 11.84 15.14 7.88
CA ILE A 265 10.64 16.00 7.87
C ILE A 265 10.90 17.29 8.65
N LYS A 266 11.42 17.20 9.88
CA LYS A 266 11.74 18.37 10.71
C LYS A 266 12.69 19.34 10.03
N GLN A 267 13.78 18.84 9.44
CA GLN A 267 14.77 19.69 8.77
C GLN A 267 14.24 20.30 7.48
N LYS A 268 13.33 19.62 6.79
CA LYS A 268 12.69 20.14 5.59
C LYS A 268 11.73 21.29 5.91
N ASP A 269 11.02 21.23 7.04
CA ASP A 269 10.07 22.28 7.44
C ASP A 269 10.76 23.53 8.02
N GLU A 270 12.05 23.44 8.37
CA GLU A 270 12.88 24.56 8.85
C GLU A 270 13.63 25.31 7.72
N LEU A 271 13.59 24.80 6.48
CA LEU A 271 14.24 25.37 5.28
C LEU A 271 13.24 26.06 4.36
#